data_AF-A0A2J6H057-F1
#
_entry.id   AF-A0A2J6H057-F1
#
_cell.length_a   1.000
_cell.length_b   1.000
_cell.length_c   1.000
_cell.angle_alpha   90.00
_cell.angle_beta   90.00
_cell.angle_gamma   90.00
#
_symmetry.space_group_name_H-M   'P 1'
#
loop_
_entity.id
_entity.type
_entity.pdbx_description
1 polymer ?
#
loop_
_entity_poly.entity_id
_entity_poly.type
_entity_poly.pdbx_seq_one_letter_code
_entity_poly.pdbx_strand_id
1 'polypeptide(L)'
;MGINRGATNLDKDSTNSKTEKKLYNFLLDKGLITEYIEWEEKNKPGIPVHIFNSTLGPYESICKYLKEQGFKNAEIARMTGRDSKSVWQAINKAKKKYSKKFLNKKSEYVLPYDVLQDDKYSILENIVTRLKTQYNLGFTKIGELIDRDPRTIWTIYQRSIKR
;
A
#
# COMPACT_ATOMS: atom_id res chain seq x y z
N MET A 1 -54.49 7.15 -11.35
CA MET A 1 -53.27 7.11 -12.19
C MET A 1 -52.09 6.87 -11.27
N GLY A 2 -51.64 5.62 -11.20
CA GLY A 2 -50.54 5.23 -10.33
C GLY A 2 -49.19 5.48 -10.99
N ILE A 3 -48.18 5.80 -10.19
CA ILE A 3 -46.80 5.49 -10.51
C ILE A 3 -46.15 4.94 -9.24
N ASN A 4 -46.15 3.62 -9.21
CA ASN A 4 -45.38 2.76 -8.33
C ASN A 4 -43.88 3.04 -8.59
N ARG A 5 -43.14 3.54 -7.59
CA ARG A 5 -41.67 3.58 -7.65
C ARG A 5 -41.16 2.49 -6.72
N GLY A 6 -40.71 1.42 -7.38
CA GLY A 6 -40.35 0.14 -6.81
C GLY A 6 -39.52 0.24 -5.55
N ALA A 7 -40.00 -0.46 -4.52
CA ALA A 7 -39.14 -1.14 -3.59
C ALA A 7 -38.06 -1.88 -4.38
N THR A 8 -36.81 -1.45 -4.25
CA THR A 8 -35.66 -2.28 -4.58
C THR A 8 -35.70 -3.46 -3.63
N ASN A 9 -36.31 -4.55 -4.08
CA ASN A 9 -36.24 -5.86 -3.45
C ASN A 9 -34.76 -6.25 -3.33
N LEU A 10 -34.17 -6.01 -2.16
CA LEU A 10 -32.86 -6.54 -1.77
C LEU A 10 -32.98 -7.94 -1.15
N ASP A 11 -34.18 -8.54 -1.18
CA ASP A 11 -34.48 -9.80 -0.49
C ASP A 11 -35.00 -10.86 -1.45
N LYS A 12 -34.17 -11.34 -2.40
CA LYS A 12 -34.36 -12.66 -3.04
C LYS A 12 -33.02 -13.23 -3.54
N ASP A 13 -32.28 -13.91 -2.65
CA ASP A 13 -31.44 -15.04 -3.04
C ASP A 13 -31.13 -15.96 -1.84
N SER A 14 -32.17 -16.60 -1.31
CA SER A 14 -32.01 -17.71 -0.33
C SER A 14 -31.62 -19.04 -1.00
N THR A 15 -31.38 -19.05 -2.31
CA THR A 15 -31.00 -20.24 -3.09
C THR A 15 -29.50 -20.54 -3.05
N ASN A 16 -28.68 -19.64 -2.49
CA ASN A 16 -27.24 -19.63 -2.77
C ASN A 16 -26.35 -20.41 -1.77
N SER A 17 -26.82 -20.70 -0.55
CA SER A 17 -25.92 -21.20 0.51
C SER A 17 -25.38 -22.63 0.33
N LYS A 18 -26.14 -23.57 -0.24
CA LYS A 18 -25.72 -25.00 -0.34
C LYS A 18 -24.78 -25.25 -1.52
N THR A 19 -25.05 -24.60 -2.65
CA THR A 19 -24.23 -24.73 -3.86
C THR A 19 -22.91 -24.00 -3.70
N GLU A 20 -22.91 -22.79 -3.12
CA GLU A 20 -21.69 -22.07 -2.75
C GLU A 20 -20.83 -22.86 -1.76
N LYS A 21 -21.44 -23.46 -0.73
CA LYS A 21 -20.71 -24.34 0.21
C LYS A 21 -20.12 -25.57 -0.48
N LYS A 22 -20.85 -26.20 -1.42
CA LYS A 22 -20.31 -27.31 -2.21
C LYS A 22 -19.14 -26.86 -3.09
N LEU A 23 -19.27 -25.71 -3.75
CA LEU A 23 -18.21 -25.14 -4.59
C LEU A 23 -16.97 -24.78 -3.75
N TYR A 24 -17.17 -24.13 -2.60
CA TYR A 24 -16.09 -23.80 -1.66
C TYR A 24 -15.36 -25.05 -1.19
N ASN A 25 -16.09 -26.06 -0.71
CA ASN A 25 -15.50 -27.32 -0.26
C ASN A 25 -14.77 -28.05 -1.41
N PHE A 26 -15.31 -28.00 -2.63
CA PHE A 26 -14.66 -28.55 -3.82
C PHE A 26 -13.35 -27.82 -4.15
N LEU A 27 -13.35 -26.49 -4.14
CA LEU A 27 -12.14 -25.68 -4.38
C LEU A 27 -11.10 -25.86 -3.27
N LEU A 28 -11.54 -26.03 -2.02
CA LEU A 28 -10.69 -26.29 -0.86
C LEU A 28 -10.03 -27.66 -0.95
N ASP A 29 -10.79 -28.72 -1.26
CA ASP A 29 -10.30 -30.08 -1.47
C ASP A 29 -9.28 -30.16 -2.62
N LYS A 30 -9.48 -29.35 -3.66
CA LYS A 30 -8.54 -29.21 -4.78
C LYS A 30 -7.32 -28.35 -4.47
N GLY A 31 -7.22 -27.75 -3.28
CA GLY A 31 -6.12 -26.86 -2.89
C GLY A 31 -6.09 -25.51 -3.62
N LEU A 32 -7.04 -25.26 -4.53
CA LEU A 32 -7.07 -24.06 -5.38
C LEU A 32 -7.24 -22.76 -4.58
N ILE A 33 -7.98 -22.82 -3.46
CA ILE A 33 -8.14 -21.67 -2.56
C ILE A 33 -6.79 -21.33 -1.92
N THR A 34 -6.06 -22.33 -1.44
CA THR A 34 -4.74 -22.14 -0.82
C THR A 34 -3.75 -21.58 -1.84
N GLU A 35 -3.67 -22.18 -3.03
CA GLU A 35 -2.82 -21.69 -4.12
C GLU A 35 -3.14 -20.24 -4.52
N TYR A 36 -4.43 -19.89 -4.59
CA TYR A 36 -4.85 -18.53 -4.89
C TYR A 36 -4.44 -17.54 -3.79
N ILE A 37 -4.63 -17.89 -2.52
CA ILE A 37 -4.23 -17.04 -1.39
C ILE A 37 -2.71 -16.83 -1.39
N GLU A 38 -1.93 -17.90 -1.58
CA GLU A 38 -0.46 -17.81 -1.68
C GLU A 38 -0.02 -16.96 -2.87
N TRP A 39 -0.69 -17.11 -4.02
CA TRP A 39 -0.45 -16.28 -5.19
C TRP A 39 -0.79 -14.82 -4.94
N GLU A 40 -1.91 -14.53 -4.28
CA GLU A 40 -2.34 -13.18 -3.94
C GLU A 40 -1.38 -12.52 -2.95
N GLU A 41 -0.95 -13.23 -1.90
CA GLU A 41 0.05 -12.74 -0.96
C GLU A 41 1.38 -12.42 -1.65
N LYS A 42 1.82 -13.31 -2.55
CA LYS A 42 3.06 -13.14 -3.31
C LYS A 42 2.99 -12.01 -4.35
N ASN A 43 1.81 -11.74 -4.89
CA ASN A 43 1.59 -10.71 -5.92
C ASN A 43 0.85 -9.49 -5.37
N LYS A 44 0.79 -9.34 -4.04
CA LYS A 44 0.04 -8.25 -3.41
C LYS A 44 0.56 -6.90 -3.91
N PRO A 45 -0.29 -6.09 -4.56
CA PRO A 45 0.14 -4.79 -5.05
C PRO A 45 0.50 -3.91 -3.86
N GLY A 46 1.64 -3.23 -3.96
CA GLY A 46 2.11 -2.36 -2.91
C GLY A 46 3.21 -1.42 -3.39
N ILE A 47 3.88 -0.83 -2.43
CA ILE A 47 4.89 0.21 -2.61
C ILE A 47 6.28 -0.45 -2.48
N PRO A 48 7.03 -0.60 -3.57
CA PRO A 48 8.36 -1.21 -3.54
C PRO A 48 9.30 -0.36 -2.67
N VAL A 49 10.06 -0.98 -1.76
CA VAL A 49 10.92 -0.22 -0.84
C VAL A 49 12.02 0.55 -1.58
N HIS A 50 12.48 0.06 -2.73
CA HIS A 50 13.52 0.73 -3.53
C HIS A 50 13.11 2.09 -4.12
N ILE A 51 11.84 2.50 -4.02
CA ILE A 51 11.44 3.86 -4.44
C ILE A 51 11.93 4.92 -3.46
N PHE A 52 12.20 4.56 -2.21
CA PHE A 52 12.65 5.47 -1.17
C PHE A 52 14.15 5.71 -1.31
N ASN A 53 14.58 6.97 -1.25
CA ASN A 53 15.98 7.36 -1.39
C ASN A 53 16.23 8.71 -0.70
N SER A 54 17.49 9.14 -0.57
CA SER A 54 17.86 10.43 0.07
C SER A 54 17.33 11.66 -0.66
N THR A 55 17.23 11.59 -1.99
CA THR A 55 16.84 12.70 -2.86
C THR A 55 15.37 13.11 -2.67
N LEU A 56 14.47 12.14 -2.56
CA LEU A 56 13.04 12.38 -2.40
C LEU A 56 12.60 12.21 -0.95
N GLY A 57 11.70 13.08 -0.50
CA GLY A 57 10.95 12.82 0.73
C GLY A 57 10.13 11.53 0.60
N PRO A 58 9.83 10.82 1.69
CA PRO A 58 9.03 9.58 1.63
C PRO A 58 7.66 9.79 0.98
N TYR A 59 6.95 10.87 1.35
CA TYR A 59 5.69 11.24 0.72
C TYR A 59 5.83 11.58 -0.76
N GLU A 60 6.88 12.34 -1.13
CA GLU A 60 7.20 12.68 -2.52
C GLU A 60 7.45 11.40 -3.35
N SER A 61 8.16 10.43 -2.79
CA SER A 61 8.46 9.13 -3.42
C SER A 61 7.18 8.34 -3.69
N ILE A 62 6.32 8.21 -2.69
CA ILE A 62 5.02 7.51 -2.80
C ILE A 62 4.13 8.17 -3.86
N CYS A 63 3.92 9.48 -3.78
CA CYS A 63 3.05 10.17 -4.72
C CYS A 63 3.57 10.06 -6.16
N LYS A 64 4.89 10.17 -6.37
CA LYS A 64 5.49 10.00 -7.69
C LYS A 64 5.34 8.57 -8.21
N TYR A 65 5.61 7.56 -7.37
CA TYR A 65 5.47 6.16 -7.74
C TYR A 65 4.04 5.83 -8.14
N LEU A 66 3.06 6.17 -7.30
CA LEU A 66 1.64 5.94 -7.61
C LEU A 66 1.23 6.68 -8.88
N LYS A 67 1.75 7.89 -9.12
CA LYS A 67 1.46 8.60 -10.36
C LYS A 67 2.02 7.88 -11.60
N GLU A 68 3.21 7.30 -11.48
CA GLU A 68 3.83 6.50 -12.54
C GLU A 68 3.11 5.16 -12.77
N GLN A 69 2.44 4.60 -11.75
CA GLN A 69 1.56 3.44 -11.87
C GLN A 69 0.19 3.76 -12.48
N GLY A 70 -0.10 5.03 -12.81
CA GLY A 70 -1.32 5.44 -13.51
C GLY A 70 -2.44 5.98 -12.61
N PHE A 71 -2.25 6.05 -11.30
CA PHE A 71 -3.27 6.60 -10.40
C PHE A 71 -3.54 8.09 -10.65
N LYS A 72 -4.81 8.48 -10.54
CA LYS A 72 -5.26 9.88 -10.57
C LYS A 72 -4.92 10.56 -9.25
N ASN A 73 -4.72 11.88 -9.28
CA ASN A 73 -4.35 12.63 -8.07
C ASN A 73 -5.42 12.51 -6.97
N ALA A 74 -6.70 12.45 -7.35
CA ALA A 74 -7.81 12.25 -6.43
C ALA A 74 -7.85 10.84 -5.81
N GLU A 75 -7.29 9.82 -6.48
CA GLU A 75 -7.17 8.47 -5.94
C GLU A 75 -6.01 8.41 -4.95
N ILE A 76 -4.86 8.97 -5.32
CA ILE A 76 -3.69 9.08 -4.44
C ILE A 76 -4.04 9.88 -3.16
N ALA A 77 -4.83 10.95 -3.30
CA ALA A 77 -5.35 11.74 -2.18
C ALA A 77 -6.14 10.87 -1.19
N ARG A 78 -7.09 10.07 -1.70
CA ARG A 78 -7.87 9.12 -0.89
C ARG A 78 -7.00 8.05 -0.25
N MET A 79 -6.02 7.51 -0.97
CA MET A 79 -5.10 6.49 -0.44
C MET A 79 -4.19 7.02 0.67
N THR A 80 -3.80 8.29 0.61
CA THR A 80 -2.85 8.91 1.57
C THR A 80 -3.53 9.73 2.67
N GLY A 81 -4.86 9.87 2.64
CA GLY A 81 -5.58 10.75 3.56
C GLY A 81 -5.22 12.23 3.40
N ARG A 82 -4.71 12.65 2.23
CA ARG A 82 -4.29 14.03 1.95
C ARG A 82 -5.16 14.67 0.89
N ASP A 83 -5.17 16.00 0.84
CA ASP A 83 -5.89 16.72 -0.20
C ASP A 83 -5.20 16.59 -1.58
N SER A 84 -5.99 16.72 -2.65
CA SER A 84 -5.50 16.56 -4.02
C SER A 84 -4.47 17.63 -4.44
N LYS A 85 -4.48 18.81 -3.81
CA LYS A 85 -3.51 19.90 -4.08
C LYS A 85 -2.15 19.55 -3.48
N SER A 86 -2.12 19.04 -2.26
CA SER A 86 -0.91 18.51 -1.62
C SER A 86 -0.29 17.37 -2.42
N VAL A 87 -1.10 16.44 -2.93
CA VAL A 87 -0.63 15.37 -3.83
C VAL A 87 0.00 15.95 -5.10
N TRP A 88 -0.67 16.89 -5.77
CA TRP A 88 -0.14 17.51 -6.98
C TRP A 88 1.19 18.23 -6.73
N GLN A 89 1.29 18.97 -5.62
CA GLN A 89 2.53 19.64 -5.22
C GLN A 89 3.66 18.63 -4.96
N ALA A 90 3.38 17.55 -4.24
CA ALA A 90 4.35 16.49 -3.96
C ALA A 90 4.86 15.83 -5.25
N ILE A 91 3.97 15.50 -6.18
CA ILE A 91 4.34 14.93 -7.49
C ILE A 91 5.25 15.88 -8.27
N ASN A 92 4.91 17.17 -8.35
CA ASN A 92 5.69 18.13 -9.12
C ASN A 92 7.06 18.39 -8.48
N LYS A 93 7.12 18.47 -7.15
CA LYS A 93 8.38 18.60 -6.42
C LYS A 93 9.25 17.36 -6.62
N ALA A 94 8.65 16.17 -6.58
CA ALA A 94 9.35 14.92 -6.83
C ALA A 94 9.90 14.84 -8.26
N LYS A 95 9.13 15.23 -9.27
CA LYS A 95 9.59 15.28 -10.67
C LYS A 95 10.74 16.26 -10.88
N LYS A 96 10.73 17.40 -10.17
CA LYS A 96 11.82 18.38 -10.22
C LYS A 96 13.11 17.86 -9.59
N LYS A 97 13.01 17.24 -8.41
CA LYS A 97 14.16 16.67 -7.68
C LYS A 97 14.70 15.38 -8.32
N TYR A 98 13.82 14.58 -8.90
CA TYR A 98 14.13 13.27 -9.46
C TYR A 98 13.33 13.08 -10.75
N SER A 99 13.94 13.41 -11.88
CA SER A 99 13.28 13.39 -13.20
C SER A 99 13.16 11.99 -13.81
N LYS A 100 13.99 11.04 -13.37
CA LYS A 100 13.98 9.66 -13.87
C LYS A 100 12.73 8.92 -13.38
N LYS A 101 12.21 8.00 -14.19
CA LYS A 101 11.17 7.07 -13.77
C LYS A 101 11.72 6.08 -12.73
N PHE A 102 10.88 5.58 -11.84
CA PHE A 102 11.26 4.45 -11.01
C PHE A 102 11.43 3.20 -11.87
N LEU A 103 12.47 2.41 -11.57
CA LEU A 103 12.69 1.16 -12.28
C LEU A 103 11.60 0.17 -11.88
N ASN A 104 10.94 -0.44 -12.87
CA ASN A 104 9.99 -1.52 -12.64
C ASN A 104 10.72 -2.84 -12.38
N LYS A 105 11.52 -2.85 -11.30
CA LYS A 105 12.23 -4.03 -10.81
C LYS A 105 11.37 -4.68 -9.73
N LYS A 106 11.39 -6.01 -9.66
CA LYS A 106 10.86 -6.73 -8.50
C LYS A 106 11.64 -6.27 -7.27
N SER A 107 10.92 -5.79 -6.26
CA SER A 107 11.49 -5.46 -4.97
C SER A 107 11.40 -6.65 -4.06
N GLU A 108 12.46 -6.90 -3.30
CA GLU A 108 12.50 -7.92 -2.26
C GLU A 108 11.50 -7.60 -1.12
N TYR A 109 11.26 -6.31 -0.89
CA TYR A 109 10.37 -5.80 0.16
C TYR A 109 9.32 -4.87 -0.44
N VAL A 110 8.05 -5.07 -0.07
CA VAL A 110 6.91 -4.30 -0.59
C VAL A 110 6.05 -3.86 0.58
N LEU A 111 5.83 -2.55 0.71
CA LEU A 111 4.95 -2.02 1.74
C LEU A 111 3.50 -2.06 1.26
N PRO A 112 2.56 -2.56 2.07
CA PRO A 112 1.14 -2.48 1.77
C PRO A 112 0.66 -1.02 1.78
N TYR A 113 -0.41 -0.71 1.02
CA TYR A 113 -0.89 0.67 0.87
C TYR A 113 -1.51 1.25 2.16
N ASP A 114 -1.91 0.41 3.11
CA ASP A 114 -2.40 0.80 4.43
C ASP A 114 -1.38 1.63 5.22
N VAL A 115 -0.08 1.45 4.95
CA VAL A 115 1.02 2.26 5.52
C VAL A 115 0.87 3.77 5.27
N LEU A 116 0.05 4.15 4.29
CA LEU A 116 -0.20 5.54 3.90
C LEU A 116 -1.31 6.21 4.68
N GLN A 117 -2.17 5.44 5.35
CA GLN A 117 -3.36 5.95 6.04
C GLN A 117 -3.17 6.10 7.55
N ASP A 118 -2.12 5.50 8.12
CA ASP A 118 -1.82 5.64 9.55
C ASP A 118 -1.29 7.06 9.83
N ASP A 119 -2.14 7.89 10.43
CA ASP A 119 -1.88 9.28 10.80
C ASP A 119 -1.22 9.44 12.17
N LYS A 120 -1.09 8.35 12.95
CA LYS A 120 -0.43 8.34 14.26
C LYS A 120 1.07 8.65 14.11
N TYR A 121 1.66 8.22 13.00
CA TYR A 121 3.08 8.40 12.71
C TYR A 121 3.31 9.15 11.40
N SER A 122 4.49 9.75 11.26
CA SER A 122 4.94 10.24 9.96
C SER A 122 5.12 9.07 8.99
N ILE A 123 5.03 9.35 7.69
CA ILE A 123 5.21 8.34 6.63
C ILE A 123 6.54 7.60 6.77
N LEU A 124 7.62 8.30 7.17
CA LEU A 124 8.91 7.66 7.38
C LEU A 124 8.92 6.73 8.59
N GLU A 125 8.28 7.14 9.69
CA GLU A 125 8.11 6.30 10.87
C GLU A 125 7.29 5.05 10.55
N ASN A 126 6.22 5.18 9.76
CA ASN A 126 5.42 4.03 9.30
C ASN A 126 6.27 3.06 8.46
N ILE A 127 7.03 3.58 7.49
CA ILE A 127 7.92 2.77 6.65
C ILE A 127 8.94 2.03 7.51
N VAL A 128 9.68 2.74 8.37
CA VAL A 128 10.72 2.15 9.21
C VAL A 128 10.14 1.13 10.19
N THR A 129 9.01 1.44 10.80
CA THR A 129 8.34 0.53 11.74
C THR A 129 7.90 -0.75 11.03
N ARG A 130 7.27 -0.66 9.86
CA ARG A 130 6.87 -1.84 9.08
C ARG A 130 8.05 -2.68 8.61
N LEU A 131 9.12 -2.05 8.12
CA LEU A 131 10.34 -2.77 7.75
C LEU A 131 10.97 -3.50 8.94
N LYS A 132 10.87 -2.92 10.13
CA LYS A 132 11.40 -3.54 11.34
C LYS A 132 10.50 -4.66 11.87
N THR A 133 9.18 -4.47 11.92
CA THR A 133 8.26 -5.42 12.56
C THR A 133 7.81 -6.53 11.63
N GLN A 134 7.51 -6.22 10.37
CA GLN A 134 6.98 -7.19 9.41
C GLN A 134 8.08 -8.02 8.75
N TYR A 135 9.25 -7.42 8.48
CA TYR A 135 10.36 -8.08 7.80
C TYR A 135 11.56 -8.37 8.71
N ASN A 136 11.47 -8.03 10.00
CA ASN A 136 12.51 -8.22 11.00
C ASN A 136 13.91 -7.70 10.59
N LEU A 137 13.96 -6.62 9.80
CA LEU A 137 15.23 -6.13 9.26
C LEU A 137 16.10 -5.43 10.32
N GLY A 138 17.42 -5.50 10.14
CA GLY A 138 18.37 -4.70 10.92
C GLY A 138 18.37 -3.23 10.48
N PHE A 139 18.67 -2.29 11.39
CA PHE A 139 18.68 -0.86 11.06
C PHE A 139 19.67 -0.50 9.96
N THR A 140 20.83 -1.17 9.92
CA THR A 140 21.81 -1.01 8.83
C THR A 140 21.19 -1.38 7.49
N LYS A 141 20.52 -2.54 7.41
CA LYS A 141 19.86 -3.00 6.18
C LYS A 141 18.73 -2.07 5.74
N ILE A 142 17.93 -1.58 6.69
CA ILE A 142 16.88 -0.59 6.40
C ILE A 142 17.52 0.69 5.83
N GLY A 143 18.61 1.16 6.45
CA GLY A 143 19.35 2.34 5.96
C GLY A 143 19.87 2.18 4.54
N GLU A 144 20.43 1.01 4.20
CA GLU A 144 20.85 0.69 2.83
C GLU A 144 19.67 0.69 1.84
N LEU A 145 18.53 0.11 2.23
CA LEU A 145 17.36 -0.04 1.35
C LEU A 145 16.71 1.30 0.98
N ILE A 146 16.67 2.26 1.92
CA ILE A 146 16.02 3.56 1.71
C ILE A 146 17.01 4.73 1.58
N ASP A 147 18.31 4.42 1.49
CA ASP A 147 19.40 5.37 1.38
C ASP A 147 19.35 6.43 2.50
N ARG A 148 19.49 5.97 3.75
CA ARG A 148 19.53 6.79 4.97
C ARG A 148 20.54 6.24 5.97
N ASP A 149 21.10 7.15 6.76
CA ASP A 149 22.00 6.78 7.84
C ASP A 149 21.28 5.88 8.88
N PRO A 150 21.87 4.73 9.26
CA PRO A 150 21.27 3.80 10.23
C PRO A 150 20.92 4.41 11.59
N ARG A 151 21.66 5.44 12.07
CA ARG A 151 21.37 6.17 13.31
C ARG A 151 20.09 6.99 13.20
N THR A 152 19.82 7.51 12.00
CA THR A 152 18.56 8.21 11.70
C THR A 152 17.40 7.21 11.75
N ILE A 153 17.57 6.03 11.15
CA ILE A 153 16.57 4.94 11.20
C ILE A 153 16.29 4.52 12.64
N TRP A 154 17.34 4.29 13.44
CA TRP A 154 17.18 3.96 14.85
C TRP A 154 16.40 5.03 15.61
N THR A 155 16.75 6.31 15.43
CA THR A 155 16.08 7.43 16.09
C THR A 155 14.60 7.49 15.71
N ILE A 156 14.26 7.32 14.43
CA ILE A 156 12.90 7.30 13.91
C ILE A 156 12.09 6.15 14.55
N TYR A 157 12.68 4.95 14.59
CA TYR A 157 12.04 3.79 15.20
C TYR A 157 11.83 3.97 16.71
N GLN A 158 12.80 4.54 17.43
CA GLN A 158 12.64 4.83 18.85
C GLN A 158 11.55 5.88 19.12
N ARG A 159 11.36 6.84 18.22
CA ARG A 159 10.26 7.82 18.31
C ARG A 159 8.90 7.18 18.07
N SER A 160 8.80 6.23 17.13
CA SER A 160 7.53 5.53 16.88
C SER A 160 7.12 4.63 18.04
N ILE A 161 8.06 4.00 18.75
CA ILE A 161 7.74 3.18 19.94
C ILE A 161 7.27 4.03 21.14
N LYS A 162 7.76 5.27 21.27
CA LYS A 162 7.45 6.14 22.42
C LYS A 162 6.08 6.84 22.35
N ARG A 163 5.33 6.66 21.27
CA ARG A 163 4.00 7.27 21.05
C ARG A 163 2.89 6.25 21.22
#